data_AF-A0A6N7WGS0-F1
#
_entry.id   AF-A0A6N7WGS0-F1
#
_cell.length_a   1.000
_cell.length_b   1.000
_cell.length_c   1.000
_cell.angle_alpha   90.00
_cell.angle_beta   90.00
_cell.angle_gamma   90.00
#
_symmetry.space_group_name_H-M   'P 1'
#
loop_
_entity.id
_entity.type
_entity.pdbx_description
1 polymer ?
#
loop_
_entity_poly.entity_id
_entity_poly.type
_entity_poly.pdbx_seq_one_letter_code
_entity_poly.pdbx_strand_id
1 'polypeptide(L)' 'MEIIEINTEFIKLDQLLKFAGLVGNGSDAKMVIQDEMVRVNGEICTMRGKKLRPGDVVEVEDAGSFEVAAAQ' A
#
# COMPACT_ATOMS: atom_id res chain seq x y z
N MET A 1 6.20 -1.74 11.82
CA MET A 1 5.21 -0.85 11.21
C MET A 1 5.97 0.37 10.72
N GLU A 2 6.09 0.52 9.41
CA GLU A 2 6.78 1.65 8.79
C GLU A 2 5.78 2.74 8.42
N ILE A 3 6.21 4.00 8.46
CA ILE A 3 5.36 5.15 8.09
C ILE A 3 5.79 5.64 6.72
N ILE A 4 4.82 5.78 5.82
CA ILE A 4 5.02 6.29 4.47
C ILE A 4 4.37 7.67 4.37
N GLU A 5 5.22 8.68 4.35
CA GLU A 5 4.79 10.07 4.22
C GLU A 5 4.47 10.40 2.76
N ILE A 6 3.28 10.95 2.53
CA ILE A 6 2.83 11.41 1.23
C ILE A 6 2.65 12.94 1.24
N ASN A 7 3.06 13.57 0.15
CA ASN A 7 2.90 15.01 -0.09
C ASN A 7 1.63 15.34 -0.90
N THR A 8 0.79 14.33 -1.15
CA THR A 8 -0.44 14.40 -1.93
C THR A 8 -1.64 14.08 -1.04
N GLU A 9 -2.86 14.42 -1.48
CA GLU A 9 -4.07 14.06 -0.72
C GLU A 9 -4.21 12.54 -0.53
N PHE A 10 -3.76 11.77 -1.52
CA PHE A 10 -3.78 10.31 -1.49
C PHE A 10 -2.62 9.73 -2.30
N ILE A 11 -2.30 8.47 -2.04
CA ILE A 11 -1.46 7.61 -2.88
C ILE A 11 -2.28 6.40 -3.31
N LYS A 12 -2.02 5.83 -4.50
CA LYS A 12 -2.67 4.58 -4.90
C LYS A 12 -1.96 3.39 -4.27
N LEU A 13 -2.69 2.32 -3.99
CA LEU A 13 -2.13 1.10 -3.38
C LEU A 13 -0.93 0.56 -4.17
N ASP A 14 -1.05 0.42 -5.50
CA ASP A 14 0.07 -0.05 -6.33
C ASP A 14 1.30 0.86 -6.29
N GLN A 15 1.09 2.19 -6.21
CA GLN A 15 2.16 3.16 -6.04
C GLN A 15 2.78 3.11 -4.65
N LEU A 16 1.98 2.90 -3.61
CA LEU A 16 2.47 2.75 -2.24
C LEU A 16 3.34 1.51 -2.12
N LEU A 17 2.91 0.35 -2.64
CA LEU A 17 3.71 -0.87 -2.61
C LEU A 17 5.08 -0.65 -3.29
N LYS A 18 5.09 0.06 -4.42
CA LYS A 18 6.33 0.40 -5.13
C LYS A 18 7.18 1.38 -4.33
N PHE A 19 6.57 2.40 -3.72
CA PHE A 19 7.27 3.41 -2.93
C PHE A 19 7.90 2.80 -1.66
N ALA A 20 7.19 1.87 -1.03
CA ALA A 20 7.63 1.06 0.10
C ALA A 20 8.75 0.07 -0.25
N GLY A 21 9.13 -0.06 -1.53
CA GLY A 21 10.12 -1.04 -1.97
C GLY A 21 9.67 -2.50 -1.91
N LEU A 22 8.37 -2.75 -1.71
CA LEU A 22 7.80 -4.11 -1.58
C LEU A 22 7.72 -4.85 -2.91
N VAL A 23 7.72 -4.11 -4.01
CA VAL A 23 7.57 -4.63 -5.36
C VAL A 23 8.58 -3.95 -6.27
N GLY A 24 9.25 -4.73 -7.12
CA GLY A 24 10.27 -4.21 -8.03
C GLY A 24 9.67 -3.50 -9.24
N ASN A 25 8.50 -3.96 -9.69
CA ASN A 25 7.81 -3.38 -10.85
C ASN A 25 6.27 -3.35 -10.65
N GLY A 26 5.56 -2.67 -11.56
CA GLY A 26 4.11 -2.52 -11.48
C GLY A 26 3.32 -3.81 -11.77
N SER A 27 3.94 -4.83 -12.36
CA SER A 27 3.36 -6.16 -12.59
C SER A 27 3.37 -6.98 -11.29
N ASP A 28 4.44 -6.89 -10.50
CA ASP A 28 4.52 -7.54 -9.19
C ASP A 28 3.44 -6.99 -8.25
N ALA A 29 3.23 -5.67 -8.25
CA ALA A 29 2.13 -5.02 -7.52
C ALA A 29 0.75 -5.59 -7.93
N LYS A 30 0.58 -5.95 -9.21
CA LYS A 30 -0.67 -6.56 -9.66
C LYS A 30 -0.86 -7.94 -9.06
N MET A 31 0.19 -8.78 -9.04
CA MET A 31 0.11 -10.15 -8.50
C MET A 31 -0.23 -10.12 -7.01
N VAL A 32 0.58 -9.44 -6.19
CA VAL A 32 0.39 -9.41 -4.72
C VAL A 32 -1.01 -8.92 -4.34
N ILE A 33 -1.53 -7.92 -5.05
CA ILE A 33 -2.88 -7.38 -4.81
C ILE A 33 -3.97 -8.36 -5.28
N GLN A 34 -3.80 -9.04 -6.41
CA GLN A 34 -4.78 -10.00 -6.93
C GLN A 34 -4.77 -11.34 -6.19
N ASP A 35 -3.62 -11.72 -5.62
CA ASP A 35 -3.43 -12.92 -4.83
C ASP A 35 -3.92 -12.76 -3.38
N GLU A 36 -4.68 -11.68 -3.09
CA GLU A 36 -5.30 -11.40 -1.78
C GLU A 36 -4.30 -11.22 -0.62
N MET A 37 -3.02 -11.04 -0.93
CA MET A 37 -1.92 -10.88 0.02
C MET A 37 -1.86 -9.48 0.65
N VAL A 38 -2.77 -8.57 0.28
CA VAL A 38 -2.80 -7.19 0.75
C VAL A 38 -4.09 -6.90 1.50
N ARG A 39 -3.97 -6.32 2.69
CA ARG A 39 -5.09 -5.79 3.47
C ARG A 39 -4.95 -4.29 3.64
N VAL A 40 -6.07 -3.59 3.59
CA VAL A 40 -6.16 -2.16 3.89
C VAL A 40 -7.14 -2.00 5.03
N ASN A 41 -6.70 -1.45 6.16
CA ASN A 41 -7.48 -1.31 7.39
C ASN A 41 -8.10 -2.63 7.87
N GLY A 42 -7.38 -3.74 7.70
CA GLY A 42 -7.82 -5.09 8.09
C GLY A 42 -8.69 -5.83 7.06
N GLU A 43 -9.06 -5.20 5.95
CA GLU A 43 -9.86 -5.83 4.88
C GLU A 43 -9.00 -6.19 3.67
N ILE A 44 -9.17 -7.38 3.11
CA ILE A 44 -8.49 -7.80 1.87
C ILE A 44 -8.82 -6.81 0.75
N CYS A 45 -7.79 -6.26 0.13
CA CYS A 45 -7.94 -5.26 -0.92
C CYS A 45 -7.31 -5.75 -2.23
N THR A 46 -8.16 -6.10 -3.18
CA THR A 46 -7.75 -6.51 -4.54
C THR A 46 -7.75 -5.37 -5.55
N MET A 47 -8.03 -4.14 -5.09
CA MET A 47 -8.11 -2.94 -5.92
C MET A 47 -6.78 -2.19 -5.98
N ARG A 48 -6.03 -2.39 -7.06
CA ARG A 48 -4.74 -1.69 -7.30
C ARG A 48 -4.83 -0.17 -7.23
N GLY A 49 -5.92 0.38 -7.77
CA GLY A 49 -6.18 1.82 -7.78
C GLY A 49 -6.84 2.35 -6.51
N LYS A 50 -6.93 1.56 -5.43
CA LYS A 50 -7.45 2.00 -4.14
C LYS A 50 -6.65 3.21 -3.69
N LYS A 51 -7.34 4.32 -3.46
CA LYS A 51 -6.75 5.54 -2.91
C LYS A 51 -6.59 5.35 -1.41
N LEU A 52 -5.37 5.51 -0.95
CA LEU A 52 -4.96 5.48 0.45
C LEU A 52 -4.66 6.91 0.88
N ARG A 53 -5.16 7.29 2.05
CA ARG A 53 -5.03 8.62 2.64
C ARG A 53 -4.28 8.53 3.96
N PRO A 54 -3.77 9.65 4.49
CA PRO A 54 -3.17 9.67 5.80
C PRO A 54 -4.09 9.04 6.85
N GLY A 55 -3.55 8.09 7.63
CA GLY A 55 -4.26 7.25 8.60
C GLY A 55 -4.69 5.87 8.07
N ASP A 56 -4.61 5.61 6.75
CA ASP A 56 -4.83 4.26 6.22
C ASP A 56 -3.64 3.34 6.53
N VAL A 57 -3.93 2.12 6.97
CA VAL A 57 -2.93 1.08 7.24
C VAL A 57 -3.00 0.01 6.16
N VAL A 58 -1.86 -0.30 5.55
CA VAL A 58 -1.70 -1.35 4.55
C VAL A 58 -0.85 -2.47 5.13
N GLU A 59 -1.35 -3.68 5.09
CA GLU A 59 -0.64 -4.88 5.52
C GLU A 59 -0.41 -5.77 4.31
N VAL A 60 0.82 -6.26 4.16
CA VAL A 60 1.22 -7.14 3.07
C VAL A 60 1.80 -8.41 3.67
N GLU A 61 1.29 -9.56 3.25
CA GLU A 61 1.81 -10.86 3.67
C GLU A 61 3.31 -10.95 3.35
N ASP A 62 4.08 -11.48 4.30
CA ASP A 62 5.55 -11.61 4.24
C ASP A 62 6.37 -10.31 4.11
N ALA A 63 5.73 -9.14 4.09
CA ALA A 63 6.38 -7.83 3.96
C ALA A 63 6.19 -6.93 5.19
N GLY A 64 5.05 -7.03 5.88
CA GLY A 64 4.74 -6.28 7.09
C GLY A 64 3.64 -5.22 6.90
N SER A 65 3.58 -4.26 7.83
CA SER A 65 2.52 -3.25 7.89
C SER A 65 3.06 -1.83 7.72
N PHE A 66 2.33 -1.01 6.97
CA PHE A 66 2.68 0.33 6.53
C PHE A 66 1.53 1.28 6.85
N GLU A 67 1.82 2.42 7.47
CA GLU A 67 0.83 3.48 7.68
C GLU A 67 1.09 4.62 6.71
N VAL A 68 0.04 5.10 6.04
CA VAL A 68 0.13 6.32 5.25
C VAL A 68 0.05 7.51 6.19
N ALA A 69 1.00 8.44 6.11
CA ALA A 69 0.99 9.69 6.85
C ALA A 69 1.10 10.88 5.89
N ALA A 70 0.63 12.05 6.32
CA ALA A 70 0.90 13.29 5.59
C ALA A 70 2.32 13.76 5.93
N ALA A 71 3.11 14.10 4.93
CA ALA A 71 4.39 14.80 5.15
C ALA A 71 4.11 16.16 5.81
N GLN A 72 4.90 16.51 6.83
CA GLN A 72 4.81 17.78 7.55
C GLN A 72 5.49 18.95 6.81
#